data_AF-A0A485KFW1-F1
#
_entry.id   AF-A0A485KFW1-F1
#
_cell.length_a   1.000
_cell.length_b   1.000
_cell.length_c   1.000
_cell.angle_alpha   90.00
_cell.angle_beta   90.00
_cell.angle_gamma   90.00
#
_symmetry.space_group_name_H-M   'P 1'
#
loop_
_entity.id
_entity.type
_entity.pdbx_description
1 polymer ?
#
loop_
_entity_poly.entity_id
_entity_poly.type
_entity_poly.pdbx_seq_one_letter_code
_entity_poly.pdbx_strand_id
1 'polypeptide(L)'
;MNVTKDVYRSYLIDKVLPTIAAVWPNPDATIVLQYHNAKAHVLPAKWVVIYLGAATPNSPDMNVLDLVFFAGLQSLQYREPARSIDELIANVAKAFNDYPLESLDRTFLILQSSLLATLQVAGDNTYAIPHMSK
;
A
#
# COMPACT_ATOMS: atom_id res chain seq x y z
N MET A 1 -20.42 -8.57 1.48
CA MET A 1 -19.62 -9.02 2.63
C MET A 1 -18.92 -7.79 3.19
N ASN A 2 -19.13 -7.44 4.47
CA ASN A 2 -18.45 -6.30 5.08
C ASN A 2 -17.19 -6.77 5.79
N VAL A 3 -16.08 -6.09 5.55
CA VAL A 3 -14.84 -6.31 6.28
C VAL A 3 -14.96 -5.58 7.62
N THR A 4 -15.19 -6.33 8.70
CA THR A 4 -15.20 -5.78 10.06
C THR A 4 -13.78 -5.63 10.59
N LYS A 5 -13.61 -4.87 11.67
CA LYS A 5 -12.31 -4.72 12.34
C LYS A 5 -11.71 -6.07 12.77
N ASP A 6 -12.55 -6.99 13.23
CA ASP A 6 -12.10 -8.31 13.70
C ASP A 6 -11.68 -9.21 12.53
N VAL A 7 -12.42 -9.17 11.41
CA VAL A 7 -12.04 -9.88 10.19
C VAL A 7 -10.73 -9.32 9.62
N TYR A 8 -10.58 -7.99 9.60
CA TYR A 8 -9.33 -7.37 9.16
C TYR A 8 -8.15 -7.77 10.05
N ARG A 9 -8.35 -7.75 11.38
CA ARG A 9 -7.33 -8.15 12.35
C ARG A 9 -6.92 -9.61 12.19
N SER A 10 -7.87 -10.54 12.05
CA SER A 10 -7.55 -11.96 11.89
C SER A 10 -6.80 -12.21 10.59
N TYR A 11 -7.18 -11.58 9.48
CA TYR A 11 -6.44 -11.70 8.23
C TYR A 11 -5.01 -11.18 8.36
N LEU A 12 -4.79 -10.05 9.03
CA LEU A 12 -3.45 -9.55 9.27
C LEU A 12 -2.60 -10.55 10.06
N ILE A 13 -3.10 -10.99 11.22
CA ILE A 13 -2.35 -11.84 12.15
C ILE A 13 -2.14 -13.24 11.59
N ASP A 14 -3.19 -13.84 11.00
CA ASP A 14 -3.20 -15.26 10.65
C ASP A 14 -2.72 -15.52 9.22
N LYS A 15 -2.72 -14.50 8.35
CA LYS A 15 -2.37 -14.65 6.92
C LYS A 15 -1.23 -13.74 6.49
N VAL A 16 -1.38 -12.43 6.66
CA VAL A 16 -0.47 -11.45 6.06
C VAL A 16 0.91 -11.47 6.74
N LEU A 17 0.96 -11.29 8.06
CA LEU A 17 2.23 -11.21 8.80
C LEU A 17 3.06 -12.50 8.68
N PRO A 18 2.48 -13.72 8.82
CA PRO A 18 3.23 -14.94 8.63
C PRO A 18 3.79 -15.09 7.21
N THR A 19 3.00 -14.70 6.20
CA THR A 19 3.43 -14.79 4.79
C THR A 19 4.60 -13.84 4.51
N ILE A 20 4.51 -12.59 4.99
CA ILE A 20 5.63 -11.63 4.88
C ILE A 20 6.86 -12.19 5.58
N ALA A 21 6.73 -12.67 6.82
CA ALA A 21 7.86 -13.22 7.58
C ALA A 21 8.53 -14.42 6.89
N ALA A 22 7.75 -15.24 6.16
CA ALA A 22 8.25 -16.40 5.44
C ALA A 22 9.08 -16.03 4.20
N VAL A 23 8.75 -14.92 3.52
CA VAL A 23 9.45 -14.47 2.30
C VAL A 23 10.46 -13.34 2.57
N TRP A 24 10.51 -12.84 3.80
CA TRP A 24 11.34 -11.69 4.15
C TRP A 24 12.83 -12.05 4.07
N PRO A 25 13.65 -11.31 3.32
CA PRO A 25 15.02 -11.71 3.00
C PRO A 25 15.98 -11.68 4.20
N ASN A 26 15.69 -10.85 5.22
CA ASN A 26 16.54 -10.71 6.40
C ASN A 26 15.74 -10.95 7.69
N PRO A 27 15.80 -12.16 8.29
CA PRO A 27 15.05 -12.49 9.50
C PRO A 27 15.30 -11.57 10.69
N ASP A 28 16.44 -10.90 10.77
CA ASP A 28 16.79 -10.03 11.90
C ASP A 28 16.41 -8.56 11.67
N ALA A 29 16.01 -8.21 10.44
CA ALA A 29 15.57 -6.85 10.13
C ALA A 29 14.23 -6.52 10.79
N THR A 30 14.13 -5.29 11.28
CA THR A 30 12.87 -4.72 11.72
C THR A 30 11.98 -4.44 10.51
N ILE A 31 10.76 -4.96 10.52
CA ILE A 31 9.80 -4.72 9.45
C ILE A 31 8.94 -3.53 9.85
N VAL A 32 8.92 -2.52 8.99
CA VAL A 32 8.09 -1.33 9.16
C VAL A 32 6.81 -1.50 8.36
N LEU A 33 5.67 -1.42 9.06
CA LEU A 33 4.35 -1.48 8.44
C LEU A 33 3.71 -0.10 8.45
N GLN A 34 3.28 0.36 7.28
CA GLN A 34 2.50 1.57 7.09
C GLN A 34 1.02 1.21 7.01
N TYR A 35 0.17 1.90 7.78
CA TYR A 35 -1.29 1.73 7.73
C TYR A 35 -1.98 3.09 7.72
N HIS A 36 -3.11 3.21 7.01
CA HIS A 36 -4.01 4.35 7.15
C HIS A 36 -4.80 4.23 8.46
N ASN A 37 -5.13 5.36 9.07
CA ASN A 37 -6.06 5.57 10.19
C ASN A 37 -6.93 4.36 10.63
N ALA A 38 -6.39 3.50 11.50
CA ALA A 38 -7.15 2.50 12.25
C ALA A 38 -6.48 2.32 13.63
N LYS A 39 -7.29 2.38 14.70
CA LYS A 39 -6.85 2.20 16.10
C LYS A 39 -5.90 1.01 16.22
N ALA A 40 -4.66 1.32 16.62
CA ALA A 40 -3.52 0.44 16.82
C ALA A 40 -3.90 -1.05 16.95
N HIS A 41 -3.59 -1.82 15.92
CA HIS A 41 -3.55 -3.26 16.03
C HIS A 41 -2.28 -3.62 16.81
N VAL A 42 -2.43 -4.31 17.94
CA VAL A 42 -1.28 -4.80 18.73
C VAL A 42 -0.54 -5.82 17.88
N LEU A 43 0.66 -5.48 17.42
CA LEU A 43 1.54 -6.35 16.65
C LEU A 43 2.69 -6.88 17.53
N PRO A 44 3.29 -8.04 17.17
CA PRO A 44 4.46 -8.56 17.87
C PRO A 44 5.69 -7.63 17.75
N ALA A 45 6.64 -7.72 18.69
CA ALA A 45 7.79 -6.81 18.81
C ALA A 45 8.69 -6.68 17.55
N LYS A 46 8.71 -7.68 16.68
CA LYS A 46 9.46 -7.66 15.41
C LYS A 46 8.88 -6.69 14.37
N TRP A 47 7.65 -6.24 14.59
CA TRP A 47 6.91 -5.37 13.69
C TRP A 47 6.82 -3.99 14.30
N VAL A 48 7.42 -3.01 13.63
CA VAL A 48 7.24 -1.60 13.99
C VAL A 48 6.16 -1.03 13.10
N VAL A 49 5.10 -0.51 13.71
CA VAL A 49 4.06 0.19 12.96
C VAL A 49 4.43 1.67 12.92
N ILE A 50 4.67 2.19 11.73
CA ILE A 50 4.69 3.63 11.54
C ILE A 50 3.26 4.05 11.20
N TYR A 51 2.64 4.68 12.19
CA TYR A 51 1.39 5.39 11.99
C TYR A 51 1.74 6.73 11.34
N LEU A 52 1.37 6.90 10.07
CA LEU A 52 1.37 8.22 9.44
C LEU A 52 0.15 8.99 9.96
N GLY A 53 0.22 9.38 11.23
CA GLY A 53 -0.87 9.99 12.00
C GLY A 53 -1.22 11.43 11.64
N ALA A 54 -0.74 11.89 10.50
CA ALA A 54 -1.02 13.20 9.96
C ALA A 54 -1.32 13.14 8.46
N ALA A 55 -1.79 11.99 7.93
CA ALA A 55 -2.61 12.07 6.74
C ALA A 55 -3.86 12.86 7.16
N THR A 56 -3.88 14.15 6.83
CA THR A 56 -5.08 14.97 6.88
C THR A 56 -6.25 14.11 6.41
N PRO A 57 -7.41 14.12 7.09
CA PRO A 57 -8.57 13.39 6.59
C PRO A 57 -8.76 13.83 5.13
N ASN A 58 -8.54 12.90 4.17
CA ASN A 58 -8.45 13.12 2.71
C ASN A 58 -7.05 13.24 2.06
N SER A 59 -5.98 12.64 2.61
CA SER A 59 -4.68 12.55 1.92
C SER A 59 -4.33 11.15 1.38
N PRO A 60 -4.93 10.71 0.25
CA PRO A 60 -4.56 9.46 -0.43
C PRO A 60 -3.13 9.49 -1.00
N ASP A 61 -2.54 10.69 -1.12
CA ASP A 61 -1.16 10.97 -1.53
C ASP A 61 -0.09 10.47 -0.55
N MET A 62 -0.46 10.14 0.68
CA MET A 62 0.45 9.61 1.69
C MET A 62 0.33 8.10 1.89
N ASN A 63 -0.51 7.40 1.12
CA ASN A 63 -0.58 5.93 1.11
C ASN A 63 -0.05 5.38 -0.21
N VAL A 64 1.10 4.71 -0.14
CA VAL A 64 1.79 4.11 -1.30
C VAL A 64 0.90 3.13 -2.08
N LEU A 65 -0.01 2.44 -1.38
CA LEU A 65 -0.94 1.50 -2.00
C LEU A 65 -2.00 2.23 -2.82
N ASP A 66 -2.59 3.30 -2.28
CA ASP A 66 -3.65 4.07 -2.94
C ASP A 66 -3.09 4.94 -4.06
N LEU A 67 -1.93 5.57 -3.85
CA LEU A 67 -1.35 6.54 -4.78
C LEU A 67 -0.89 5.91 -6.10
N VAL A 68 -0.26 4.73 -6.05
CA VAL A 68 0.41 4.17 -7.23
C VAL A 68 0.07 2.71 -7.46
N PHE A 69 0.09 1.87 -6.43
CA PHE A 69 -0.06 0.43 -6.62
C PHE A 69 -1.45 0.05 -7.11
N PHE A 70 -2.52 0.47 -6.42
CA PHE A 70 -3.90 0.17 -6.83
C PHE A 70 -4.27 0.86 -8.14
N ALA A 71 -3.83 2.10 -8.38
CA ALA A 71 -4.03 2.78 -9.64
C ALA A 71 -3.40 2.01 -10.82
N GLY A 72 -2.16 1.52 -10.65
CA GLY A 72 -1.48 0.71 -11.66
C GLY A 72 -2.13 -0.67 -11.85
N LEU A 73 -2.48 -1.34 -10.75
CA LEU A 73 -3.17 -2.63 -10.79
C LEU A 73 -4.52 -2.53 -11.51
N GLN A 74 -5.28 -1.48 -11.21
CA GLN A 74 -6.57 -1.20 -11.84
C GLN A 74 -6.40 -0.86 -13.33
N SER A 75 -5.35 -0.12 -13.70
CA SER A 75 -5.02 0.12 -15.11
C SER A 75 -4.75 -1.16 -15.90
N LEU A 76 -4.08 -2.14 -15.28
CA LEU A 76 -3.86 -3.46 -15.89
C LEU A 76 -5.16 -4.27 -15.96
N GLN A 77 -5.93 -4.29 -14.87
CA GLN A 77 -7.20 -5.00 -14.81
C GLN A 77 -8.22 -4.47 -15.84
N TYR A 78 -8.29 -3.16 -16.09
CA TYR A 78 -9.21 -2.56 -17.08
C TYR A 78 -8.92 -2.95 -18.53
N ARG A 79 -7.73 -3.48 -18.83
CA ARG A 79 -7.40 -3.96 -20.18
C ARG A 79 -8.05 -5.29 -20.51
N GLU A 80 -8.49 -6.02 -19.49
CA GLU A 80 -9.11 -7.33 -19.62
C GLU A 80 -10.62 -7.22 -19.34
N PRO A 81 -11.50 -7.62 -20.28
CA PRO A 81 -12.94 -7.58 -20.05
C PRO A 81 -13.32 -8.58 -18.95
N ALA A 82 -14.25 -8.19 -18.08
CA ALA A 82 -14.87 -9.08 -17.10
C ALA A 82 -16.39 -8.94 -17.19
N ARG A 83 -17.10 -10.07 -17.33
CA ARG A 83 -18.55 -10.18 -17.39
C ARG A 83 -19.13 -10.88 -16.16
N SER A 84 -18.27 -11.34 -15.26
CA SER A 84 -18.65 -11.95 -13.98
C SER A 84 -17.68 -11.52 -12.87
N ILE A 85 -18.09 -11.77 -11.62
CA ILE A 85 -17.22 -11.55 -10.45
C ILE A 85 -15.99 -12.45 -10.51
N ASP A 86 -16.15 -13.69 -10.95
CA ASP A 86 -15.04 -14.66 -11.06
C ASP A 86 -14.01 -14.21 -12.10
N GLU A 87 -14.48 -13.71 -13.25
CA GLU A 87 -13.60 -13.11 -14.27
C GLU A 87 -12.89 -11.86 -13.73
N LEU A 88 -13.58 -11.02 -12.96
CA LEU A 88 -12.95 -9.87 -12.32
C LEU A 88 -11.86 -10.28 -11.34
N ILE A 89 -12.11 -11.27 -10.48
CA ILE A 89 -11.12 -11.80 -9.53
C ILE A 89 -9.91 -12.37 -10.28
N ALA A 90 -10.15 -13.15 -11.34
CA ALA A 90 -9.08 -13.69 -12.18
C ALA A 90 -8.24 -12.60 -12.83
N ASN A 91 -8.87 -11.54 -13.36
CA ASN A 91 -8.17 -10.41 -13.98
C ASN A 91 -7.34 -9.62 -12.95
N VAL A 92 -7.83 -9.43 -11.73
CA VAL A 92 -7.07 -8.80 -10.64
C VAL A 92 -5.87 -9.67 -10.25
N ALA A 93 -6.05 -10.98 -10.12
CA ALA A 93 -4.96 -11.91 -9.79
C ALA A 93 -3.89 -11.93 -10.89
N LYS A 94 -4.31 -11.93 -12.16
CA LYS A 94 -3.41 -11.80 -13.31
C LYS A 94 -2.66 -10.47 -13.28
N ALA A 95 -3.37 -9.35 -13.10
CA ALA A 95 -2.76 -8.02 -13.01
C ALA A 95 -1.73 -7.92 -11.86
N PHE A 96 -1.97 -8.59 -10.74
CA PHE A 96 -1.03 -8.64 -9.62
C PHE A 96 0.26 -9.37 -10.00
N ASN A 97 0.16 -10.54 -10.65
CA ASN A 97 1.32 -11.32 -11.08
C ASN A 97 2.09 -10.65 -12.22
N ASP A 98 1.38 -9.97 -13.12
CA ASP A 98 1.96 -9.27 -14.26
C ASP A 98 2.55 -7.90 -13.86
N TYR A 99 2.30 -7.42 -12.63
CA TYR A 99 2.74 -6.10 -12.20
C TYR A 99 4.29 -6.05 -12.13
N PRO A 100 4.95 -5.17 -12.91
CA PRO A 100 6.40 -5.15 -12.97
C PRO A 100 7.01 -4.68 -11.65
N LEU A 101 7.94 -5.47 -11.09
CA LEU A 101 8.65 -5.13 -9.85
C LEU A 101 9.37 -3.79 -9.93
N GLU A 102 9.90 -3.41 -11.10
CA GLU A 102 10.52 -2.10 -11.31
C GLU A 102 9.55 -0.92 -11.08
N SER A 103 8.25 -1.11 -11.32
CA SER A 103 7.23 -0.09 -11.04
C SER A 103 6.93 -0.01 -9.54
N LEU A 104 7.15 -1.10 -8.78
CA LEU A 104 7.03 -1.09 -7.33
C LEU A 104 8.17 -0.29 -6.68
N ASP A 105 9.39 -0.39 -7.19
CA ASP A 105 10.51 0.45 -6.72
C ASP A 105 10.25 1.94 -7.00
N ARG A 106 9.72 2.27 -8.19
CA ARG A 106 9.31 3.65 -8.53
C ARG A 106 8.21 4.16 -7.60
N THR A 107 7.32 3.29 -7.17
CA THR A 107 6.23 3.62 -6.25
C THR A 107 6.77 4.10 -4.90
N PHE A 108 7.81 3.45 -4.36
CA PHE A 108 8.49 3.92 -3.14
C PHE A 108 9.23 5.25 -3.33
N LEU A 109 9.84 5.47 -4.50
CA LEU A 109 10.48 6.75 -4.83
C LEU A 109 9.45 7.89 -4.90
N ILE A 110 8.29 7.65 -5.51
CA ILE A 110 7.20 8.63 -5.58
C ILE A 110 6.70 8.97 -4.17
N LEU A 111 6.53 7.97 -3.29
CA LEU A 111 6.15 8.22 -1.90
C LEU A 111 7.17 9.12 -1.20
N GLN A 112 8.47 8.84 -1.36
CA GLN A 112 9.53 9.66 -0.76
C GLN A 112 9.49 11.10 -1.28
N SER A 113 9.28 11.28 -2.60
CA SER A 113 9.14 12.60 -3.20
C SER A 113 7.90 13.34 -2.69
N SER A 114 6.75 12.67 -2.56
CA SER A 114 5.54 13.25 -1.98
C SER A 114 5.76 13.69 -0.54
N LEU A 115 6.36 12.84 0.30
CA LEU A 115 6.69 13.18 1.69
C LEU A 115 7.61 14.42 1.79
N LEU A 116 8.61 14.51 0.93
CA LEU A 116 9.49 15.68 0.86
C LEU A 116 8.74 16.94 0.42
N ALA A 117 7.87 16.83 -0.59
CA ALA A 117 7.06 17.95 -1.07
C ALA A 117 6.09 18.45 0.01
N THR A 118 5.44 17.55 0.76
CA THR A 118 4.59 17.91 1.90
C THR A 118 5.36 18.69 2.97
N LEU A 119 6.61 18.29 3.27
CA LEU A 119 7.45 19.02 4.22
C LEU A 119 7.79 20.43 3.72
N GLN A 120 7.98 20.61 2.41
CA GLN A 120 8.26 21.92 1.81
C GLN A 120 7.07 22.88 1.90
N VAL A 121 5.84 22.36 1.92
CA VAL A 121 4.61 23.16 2.11
C VAL A 121 4.07 23.09 3.55
N ALA A 122 4.93 22.75 4.51
CA ALA A 122 4.62 22.73 5.94
C ALA A 122 3.40 21.84 6.32
N GLY A 123 3.20 20.73 5.62
CA GLY A 123 2.10 19.80 5.88
C GLY A 123 0.83 20.02 5.06
N ASP A 124 0.83 20.98 4.12
CA ASP A 124 -0.27 21.20 3.19
C ASP A 124 -0.26 20.17 2.03
N ASN A 125 -1.38 20.04 1.30
CA ASN A 125 -1.55 19.13 0.16
C ASN A 125 -1.57 19.85 -1.19
N THR A 126 -1.23 21.13 -1.21
CA THR A 126 -1.20 21.98 -2.41
C THR A 126 0.01 21.75 -3.33
N TYR A 127 0.80 20.71 -3.05
CA TYR A 127 1.97 20.36 -3.85
C TYR A 127 1.58 19.49 -5.06
N ALA A 128 2.17 19.77 -6.21
CA ALA A 128 2.07 18.85 -7.35
C ALA A 128 2.84 17.58 -7.01
N ILE A 129 2.26 16.40 -7.32
CA ILE A 129 2.99 15.13 -7.20
C ILE A 129 4.29 15.28 -8.01
N PRO A 130 5.48 15.18 -7.39
CA PRO A 130 6.72 15.44 -8.10
C PRO A 130 6.88 14.40 -9.21
N HIS A 131 6.82 14.86 -10.46
CA HIS A 131 7.11 14.00 -11.60
C HIS A 131 8.63 13.81 -11.62
N MET A 132 9.09 12.70 -11.04
CA MET A 132 10.48 12.25 -11.15
C MET A 132 10.72 11.87 -12.62
N SER A 133 11.07 12.86 -13.45
CA SER A 133 11.60 12.60 -14.79
C SER A 133 12.81 11.70 -14.64
N LYS A 134 12.70 10.49 -15.19
CA LYS A 134 13.87 9.75 -15.61
C LYS A 134 14.27 10.26 -16.98
#